data_AF-A0A1N6JUF8-F1
#
_entry.id   AF-A0A1N6JUF8-F1
#
_cell.length_a   1.000
_cell.length_b   1.000
_cell.length_c   1.000
_cell.angle_alpha   90.00
_cell.angle_beta   90.00
_cell.angle_gamma   90.00
#
_symmetry.space_group_name_H-M   'P 1'
#
loop_
_entity.id
_entity.type
_entity.pdbx_description
1 polymer ?
#
loop_
_entity_poly.entity_id
_entity_poly.type
_entity_poly.pdbx_seq_one_letter_code
_entity_poly.pdbx_strand_id
1 'polypeptide(L)' 'MDFPVTEEQIRTLAFYLWEKDGSPEGKSDEYWLKAQRQLAGEDKAQDEPPSVTPNDV' A
#
# COMPACT_ATOMS: atom_id res chain seq x y z
N MET A 1 7.48 -7.52 -18.30
CA MET A 1 6.10 -7.85 -17.93
C MET A 1 5.62 -6.62 -17.18
N ASP A 2 4.99 -5.68 -17.87
CA ASP A 2 4.47 -4.45 -17.26
C ASP A 2 3.24 -4.85 -16.46
N PHE A 3 3.42 -5.07 -15.15
CA PHE A 3 2.33 -5.35 -14.24
C PHE A 3 1.71 -4.00 -13.88
N PRO A 4 0.52 -3.66 -14.43
CA PRO A 4 -0.14 -2.43 -14.03
C PRO A 4 -0.39 -2.48 -12.53
N VAL A 5 -0.23 -1.34 -11.86
CA VAL A 5 -0.54 -1.17 -10.43
C VAL A 5 -1.83 -1.91 -10.09
N THR A 6 -1.73 -2.94 -9.25
CA THR A 6 -2.87 -3.75 -8.84
C THR A 6 -3.50 -3.19 -7.58
N GLU A 7 -4.79 -3.47 -7.40
CA GLU A 7 -5.53 -3.12 -6.18
C GLU A 7 -4.87 -3.70 -4.92
N GLU A 8 -4.17 -4.84 -5.04
CA GLU A 8 -3.37 -5.43 -3.94
C GLU A 8 -2.21 -4.54 -3.49
N GLN A 9 -1.50 -3.90 -4.43
CA GLN A 9 -0.43 -2.97 -4.07
C GLN A 9 -1.00 -1.73 -3.37
N ILE A 10 -2.10 -1.21 -3.91
CA ILE A 10 -2.82 -0.07 -3.34
C ILE A 10 -3.27 -0.40 -1.92
N ARG A 11 -3.84 -1.59 -1.72
CA ARG A 11 -4.27 -2.07 -0.41
C ARG A 11 -3.13 -2.20 0.58
N THR A 12 -2.03 -2.81 0.16
CA THR A 12 -0.85 -3.02 1.01
C THR A 12 -0.29 -1.68 1.48
N LEU A 13 -0.14 -0.72 0.56
CA LEU A 13 0.44 0.58 0.86
C LEU A 13 -0.52 1.46 1.68
N ALA A 14 -1.82 1.43 1.36
CA ALA A 14 -2.84 2.11 2.15
C ALA A 14 -2.92 1.56 3.58
N PHE A 15 -2.90 0.23 3.73
CA PHE A 15 -2.94 -0.44 5.02
C PHE A 15 -1.69 -0.14 5.85
N TYR A 16 -0.50 -0.19 5.24
CA TYR A 16 0.75 0.16 5.90
C TYR A 16 0.79 1.61 6.39
N LEU A 17 0.35 2.56 5.54
CA LEU A 17 0.25 3.97 5.93
C LEU A 17 -0.77 4.19 7.04
N TRP A 18 -1.92 3.52 6.96
CA TRP A 18 -3.00 3.63 7.93
C TRP A 18 -2.61 3.04 9.30
N GLU A 19 -1.99 1.86 9.31
CA GLU A 19 -1.52 1.19 10.53
C GLU A 19 -0.42 2.01 11.23
N LYS A 20 0.52 2.58 10.44
CA LYS A 20 1.58 3.45 10.95
C LYS A 20 1.04 4.72 11.64
N ASP A 21 -0.09 5.24 11.17
CA ASP A 21 -0.76 6.42 11.73
C ASP A 21 -1.67 6.08 12.94
N GLY A 22 -1.74 4.81 13.34
CA GLY A 22 -2.54 4.36 14.49
C GLY A 22 -3.96 3.96 14.12
N SER A 23 -4.18 3.55 12.87
CA SER A 23 -5.47 3.04 12.37
C SER A 23 -6.67 3.95 12.66
N PRO A 24 -6.61 5.26 12.32
CA PRO A 24 -7.73 6.17 12.54
C PRO A 24 -8.97 5.73 11.76
N GLU A 25 -10.06 5.45 12.47
CA GLU A 25 -11.36 5.12 11.88
C GLU A 25 -11.87 6.28 11.01
N GLY A 26 -12.22 5.98 9.75
CA GLY A 26 -12.72 6.95 8.78
C GLY A 26 -11.67 7.66 7.92
N LYS A 27 -10.37 7.41 8.14
CA LYS A 27 -9.30 7.91 7.24
C LYS A 27 -8.78 6.85 6.27
N SER A 28 -9.25 5.62 6.38
CA SER A 28 -8.83 4.48 5.55
C SER A 28 -8.98 4.78 4.05
N ASP A 29 -10.08 5.43 3.66
CA ASP A 29 -10.34 5.83 2.27
C ASP A 29 -9.40 6.93 1.76
N GLU A 30 -9.02 7.88 2.62
CA GLU A 30 -8.01 8.89 2.29
C GLU A 30 -6.64 8.24 2.05
N TYR A 31 -6.26 7.30 2.91
CA TYR A 31 -5.01 6.54 2.75
C TYR A 31 -5.04 5.65 1.51
N TRP A 32 -6.20 5.06 1.17
CA TRP A 32 -6.40 4.29 -0.06
C TRP A 32 -6.21 5.14 -1.32
N LEU A 33 -6.86 6.31 -1.40
CA LEU A 33 -6.68 7.23 -2.54
C LEU A 33 -5.26 7.75 -2.65
N LYS A 34 -4.60 8.01 -1.52
CA LYS A 34 -3.20 8.46 -1.48
C LYS A 34 -2.26 7.38 -2.00
N ALA A 35 -2.46 6.13 -1.58
CA ALA A 35 -1.71 4.98 -2.05
C ALA A 35 -1.91 4.73 -3.55
N GLN A 36 -3.16 4.81 -4.02
CA GLN A 36 -3.50 4.65 -5.43
C GLN A 36 -2.81 5.70 -6.29
N ARG A 37 -2.84 6.98 -5.88
CA ARG A 37 -2.15 8.06 -6.60
C ARG A 37 -0.64 7.93 -6.59
N GLN A 38 -0.08 7.45 -5.48
CA GLN A 38 1.36 7.26 -5.33
C GLN A 38 1.84 6.14 -6.28
N LEU A 39 1.19 4.97 -6.24
CA LEU A 39 1.54 3.86 -7.13
C LEU A 39 1.27 4.17 -8.60
N ALA A 40 0.15 4.83 -8.93
CA ALA A 40 -0.16 5.24 -10.31
C ALA A 40 0.82 6.29 -10.87
N GLY A 41 1.55 7.01 -10.01
CA GLY A 41 2.61 7.95 -10.39
C GLY A 41 4.03 7.38 -10.34
N GLU A 42 4.25 6.29 -9.58
CA GLU A 42 5.54 5.64 -9.34
C GLU A 42 5.75 4.37 -10.17
N ASP A 43 5.22 4.34 -11.39
CA ASP A 43 5.26 3.21 -12.36
C ASP A 43 6.68 2.84 -12.85
N LYS A 44 7.76 3.05 -12.08
CA LYS A 44 9.11 2.71 -12.54
C LYS A 44 10.16 2.23 -11.53
N ALA A 45 9.88 2.07 -10.23
CA ALA A 45 11.01 1.79 -9.32
C ALA A 45 10.82 0.88 -8.10
N GLN A 46 9.66 0.29 -7.81
CA GLN A 46 9.52 -0.50 -6.58
C GLN A 46 8.82 -1.84 -6.79
N ASP A 47 9.48 -2.67 -7.59
CA ASP A 47 9.34 -4.12 -7.56
C ASP A 47 10.22 -4.62 -6.39
N GLU A 48 9.69 -4.59 -5.17
CA GLU A 48 10.06 -5.47 -4.03
C GLU A 48 9.28 -5.03 -2.77
N PRO A 49 8.21 -5.75 -2.38
CA PRO A 49 7.59 -5.52 -1.08
C PRO A 49 8.55 -5.98 0.02
N PRO A 50 8.78 -5.22 1.11
CA PRO A 50 9.38 -5.81 2.29
C PRO A 50 8.44 -6.92 2.76
N SER A 51 8.89 -8.15 2.61
CA SER A 51 8.30 -9.35 3.19
C SER A 51 8.14 -9.16 4.71
N VAL A 52 7.04 -8.55 5.14
CA VAL A 52 6.52 -8.69 6.50
C VAL A 52 5.57 -9.87 6.48
N THR A 53 6.15 -11.06 6.64
CA THR A 53 5.44 -12.25 7.09
C THR A 53 5.12 -12.08 8.58
N PRO A 54 3.87 -11.89 9.02
CA PRO A 54 3.54 -12.12 10.42
C PRO A 54 3.37 -13.63 10.64
N ASN A 55 4.48 -14.31 10.91
CA ASN A 55 4.47 -15.62 11.55
C ASN A 55 5.73 -15.76 12.39
N ASP A 56 5.62 -15.41 13.66
CA ASP A 56 6.33 -16.15 14.71
C ASP A 56 5.30 -16.46 15.80
N VAL A 57 5.17 -17.75 16.07
CA VAL A 57 4.17 -18.45 16.88
C VAL A 57 4.62 -18.60 18.32
#